data_AF-A0AAW2MKW5-F1
#
_entry.id   AF-A0AAW2MKW5-F1
#
_cell.length_a   1.000
_cell.length_b   1.000
_cell.length_c   1.000
_cell.angle_alpha   90.00
_cell.angle_beta   90.00
_cell.angle_gamma   90.00
#
_symmetry.space_group_name_H-M   'P 1'
#
loop_
_entity.id
_entity.type
_entity.pdbx_description
1 polymer ?
#
loop_
_entity_poly.entity_id
_entity_poly.type
_entity_poly.pdbx_seq_one_letter_code
_entity_poly.pdbx_strand_id
1 'polypeptide(L)'
;MGRLGCTVSGTVDDSRFSEPMPWIGLYVVAASAACAIAMALDAFHGFRYRKFWFPCKFFALNATTLTLIGVAVKLSVDLNTSMPRPQDQLAKLSSTTFICTAIGNSMPSLGTMETKELMMNVVALGILVVTVIVNVCIQLGTGVIYVFWIEHAVIMFLMLVLFAILISSSLAIPVTKSYLDLKYNKKFKVAEKECSNSCNTSITRKLRNDLMRYWMMAHTCNPQFVTGRLATCIASGAFCLLGAMVLAEAILRSYLMPWCFTFCNGESDYRWSTTLILVTQSVAVGGGTIGPALRWFIAIKFMCPKKTKKSYKIGFSSVEKYWVQILRQLKDCPLNLRISGRHGRKLVHNAKNKALDLCILIQKAMVV
;
A
#
# COMPACT_ATOMS: atom_id res chain seq x y z
N MET A 1 15.91 -43.62 19.43
CA MET A 1 15.00 -43.08 20.47
C MET A 1 14.06 -42.09 19.80
N GLY A 2 12.80 -42.48 19.57
CA GLY A 2 11.81 -41.58 18.97
C GLY A 2 11.44 -40.47 19.94
N ARG A 3 11.39 -39.22 19.48
CA ARG A 3 10.81 -38.11 20.25
C ARG A 3 9.34 -38.42 20.52
N LEU A 4 9.00 -38.88 21.73
CA LEU A 4 7.60 -39.06 22.12
C LEU A 4 6.94 -37.68 22.16
N GLY A 5 5.93 -37.48 21.31
CA GLY A 5 5.05 -36.30 21.29
C GLY A 5 3.83 -36.44 22.20
N CYS A 6 3.66 -37.58 22.87
CA CYS A 6 2.60 -37.83 23.83
C CYS A 6 3.19 -37.97 25.23
N THR A 7 2.51 -37.42 26.22
CA THR A 7 2.80 -37.69 27.63
C THR A 7 2.52 -39.17 27.94
N VAL A 8 3.03 -39.67 29.07
CA VAL A 8 2.79 -41.05 29.54
C VAL A 8 1.28 -41.37 29.69
N SER A 9 0.44 -40.33 29.79
CA SER A 9 -1.02 -40.42 29.87
C SER A 9 -1.76 -40.46 28.52
N GLY A 10 -1.04 -40.41 27.39
CA GLY A 10 -1.64 -40.40 26.05
C GLY A 10 -2.19 -39.03 25.60
N THR A 11 -2.04 -37.98 26.40
CA THR A 11 -2.34 -36.60 26.01
C THR A 11 -1.17 -36.00 25.23
N VAL A 12 -1.49 -35.22 24.19
CA VAL A 12 -0.50 -34.47 23.42
C VAL A 12 0.07 -33.37 24.32
N ASP A 13 1.40 -33.25 24.36
CA ASP A 13 2.08 -32.23 25.17
C ASP A 13 2.13 -30.88 24.40
N ASP A 14 1.09 -30.06 24.57
CA ASP A 14 0.96 -28.75 23.91
C ASP A 14 2.09 -27.78 24.26
N SER A 15 2.82 -28.01 25.36
CA SER A 15 3.95 -27.19 25.77
C SER A 15 5.12 -27.23 24.78
N ARG A 16 5.32 -28.37 24.09
CA ARG A 16 6.37 -28.51 23.08
C ARG A 16 6.04 -27.83 21.75
N PHE A 17 4.76 -27.57 21.48
CA PHE A 17 4.33 -26.82 20.30
C PHE A 17 4.46 -25.31 20.49
N SER A 18 4.45 -24.82 21.73
CA SER A 18 4.61 -23.39 22.07
C SER A 18 6.08 -22.96 22.25
N GLU A 19 7.01 -23.89 22.56
CA GLU A 19 8.45 -23.62 22.63
C GLU A 19 9.07 -22.85 21.43
N PRO A 20 8.72 -23.14 20.15
CA PRO A 20 9.28 -22.41 19.01
C PRO A 20 8.59 -21.07 18.73
N MET A 21 7.47 -20.72 19.39
CA MET A 21 6.72 -19.50 19.09
C MET A 21 7.51 -18.20 19.29
N PRO A 22 8.34 -18.04 20.35
CA PRO A 22 9.22 -16.88 20.48
C PRO A 22 10.26 -16.77 19.35
N TRP A 23 10.78 -17.89 18.86
CA TRP A 23 11.69 -17.91 17.71
C TRP A 23 10.99 -17.50 16.42
N ILE A 24 9.75 -17.95 16.21
CA ILE A 24 8.90 -17.48 15.10
C ILE A 24 8.73 -15.96 15.19
N GLY A 25 8.48 -15.43 16.39
CA GLY A 25 8.38 -14.00 16.60
C GLY A 25 9.67 -13.23 16.29
N LEU A 26 10.85 -13.81 16.54
CA LEU A 26 12.13 -13.22 16.14
C LEU A 26 12.28 -13.09 14.61
N TYR A 27 11.78 -14.07 13.83
CA TYR A 27 11.72 -13.95 12.37
C TYR A 27 10.79 -12.81 11.93
N VAL A 28 9.66 -12.62 12.61
CA VAL A 28 8.74 -11.50 12.36
C VAL A 28 9.42 -10.15 12.62
N VAL A 29 10.18 -10.05 13.71
CA VAL A 29 10.99 -8.87 14.05
C VAL A 29 12.01 -8.58 12.95
N ALA A 30 12.78 -9.58 12.53
CA ALA A 30 13.79 -9.42 11.48
C ALA A 30 13.17 -8.98 10.14
N ALA A 31 12.05 -9.58 9.74
CA ALA A 31 11.34 -9.20 8.52
C ALA A 31 10.79 -7.76 8.60
N SER A 32 10.22 -7.38 9.74
CA SER A 32 9.69 -6.03 9.99
C SER A 32 10.81 -4.98 9.99
N ALA A 33 11.97 -5.29 10.59
CA ALA A 33 13.15 -4.43 10.59
C ALA A 33 13.73 -4.26 9.18
N ALA A 34 13.81 -5.33 8.38
CA ALA A 34 14.25 -5.25 6.99
C ALA A 34 13.35 -4.33 6.16
N CYS A 35 12.02 -4.43 6.35
CA CYS A 35 11.07 -3.52 5.72
C CYS A 35 11.24 -2.07 6.19
N ALA A 36 11.45 -1.86 7.50
CA ALA A 36 11.69 -0.53 8.07
C ALA A 36 12.92 0.13 7.47
N ILE A 37 14.03 -0.61 7.35
CA ILE A 37 15.28 -0.13 6.75
C ILE A 37 15.04 0.23 5.27
N ALA A 38 14.36 -0.63 4.51
CA ALA A 38 14.06 -0.37 3.11
C ALA A 38 13.20 0.89 2.91
N MET A 39 12.15 1.06 3.72
CA MET A 39 11.30 2.27 3.70
C MET A 39 12.10 3.53 4.11
N ALA A 40 12.97 3.42 5.12
CA ALA A 40 13.81 4.52 5.57
C ALA A 40 14.86 4.93 4.51
N LEU A 41 15.44 3.97 3.79
CA LEU A 41 16.38 4.24 2.70
C LEU A 41 15.71 4.96 1.52
N ASP A 42 14.46 4.61 1.20
CA ASP A 42 13.67 5.32 0.18
C ASP A 42 13.34 6.75 0.64
N ALA A 43 12.98 6.94 1.91
CA ALA A 43 12.77 8.26 2.49
C ALA A 43 14.06 9.11 2.43
N PHE A 44 15.18 8.56 2.89
CA PHE A 44 16.48 9.23 2.88
C PHE A 44 16.93 9.60 1.46
N HIS A 45 16.76 8.70 0.49
CA HIS A 45 17.04 9.00 -0.91
C HIS A 45 16.15 10.13 -1.44
N GLY A 46 14.85 10.13 -1.12
CA GLY A 46 13.95 11.21 -1.50
C GLY A 46 14.40 12.58 -0.98
N PHE A 47 14.81 12.64 0.29
CA PHE A 47 15.37 13.85 0.91
C PHE A 47 16.70 14.27 0.30
N ARG A 48 17.66 13.34 0.17
CA ARG A 48 19.02 13.61 -0.29
C ARG A 48 19.03 14.21 -1.69
N TYR A 49 18.17 13.71 -2.58
CA TYR A 49 18.08 14.15 -3.97
C TYR A 49 16.98 15.19 -4.21
N ARG A 50 16.36 15.73 -3.15
CA ARG A 50 15.23 16.69 -3.21
C ARG A 50 14.10 16.24 -4.14
N LYS A 51 13.90 14.92 -4.25
CA LYS A 51 12.78 14.33 -5.01
C LYS A 51 11.59 14.22 -4.06
N PHE A 52 10.81 15.30 -3.98
CA PHE A 52 9.59 15.43 -3.16
C PHE A 52 8.49 14.39 -3.44
N TRP A 53 8.65 13.66 -4.54
CA TRP A 53 7.80 12.55 -4.94
C TRP A 53 8.19 11.22 -4.24
N PHE A 54 9.33 11.19 -3.52
CA PHE A 54 9.92 10.05 -2.82
C PHE A 54 9.94 8.77 -3.68
N PRO A 55 10.97 8.56 -4.52
CA PRO A 55 11.04 7.37 -5.35
C PRO A 55 11.18 6.12 -4.47
N CYS A 56 10.42 5.07 -4.81
CA CYS A 56 10.51 3.77 -4.14
C CYS A 56 11.41 2.86 -4.98
N LYS A 57 12.68 2.77 -4.58
CA LYS A 57 13.67 1.89 -5.23
C LYS A 57 13.96 0.67 -4.36
N PHE A 58 14.01 0.85 -3.04
CA PHE A 58 14.35 -0.20 -2.09
C PHE A 58 13.10 -0.96 -1.62
N PHE A 59 11.98 -0.28 -1.38
CA PHE A 59 10.70 -0.87 -0.98
C PHE A 59 9.70 -0.91 -2.15
N ALA A 60 10.11 -1.54 -3.25
CA ALA A 60 9.27 -1.75 -4.42
C ALA A 60 8.43 -3.03 -4.29
N LEU A 61 7.17 -3.02 -4.76
CA LEU A 61 6.27 -4.18 -4.76
C LEU A 61 6.80 -5.30 -5.66
N ASN A 62 7.68 -6.14 -5.15
CA ASN A 62 8.23 -7.31 -5.83
C ASN A 62 7.99 -8.56 -4.99
N ALA A 63 8.30 -9.74 -5.52
CA ALA A 63 8.13 -11.00 -4.79
C ALA A 63 8.82 -10.99 -3.41
N THR A 64 10.02 -10.40 -3.31
CA THR A 64 10.80 -10.38 -2.06
C THR A 64 10.20 -9.50 -0.98
N THR A 65 9.70 -8.30 -1.31
CA THR A 65 9.05 -7.42 -0.34
C THR A 65 7.70 -8.00 0.05
N LEU A 66 7.01 -8.68 -0.86
CA LEU A 66 5.73 -9.30 -0.59
C LEU A 66 5.85 -10.49 0.36
N THR A 67 6.90 -11.31 0.22
CA THR A 67 7.22 -12.37 1.19
C THR A 67 7.65 -11.79 2.54
N LEU A 68 8.46 -10.73 2.55
CA LEU A 68 8.83 -10.04 3.79
C LEU A 68 7.62 -9.46 4.52
N ILE A 69 6.69 -8.81 3.81
CA ILE A 69 5.43 -8.33 4.39
C ILE A 69 4.63 -9.52 4.92
N GLY A 70 4.51 -10.61 4.15
CA GLY A 70 3.82 -11.84 4.58
C GLY A 70 4.37 -12.42 5.89
N VAL A 71 5.69 -12.46 6.05
CA VAL A 71 6.33 -12.89 7.31
C VAL A 71 6.11 -11.87 8.42
N ALA A 72 6.23 -10.58 8.14
CA ALA A 72 6.06 -9.51 9.11
C ALA A 72 4.64 -9.44 9.70
N VAL A 73 3.63 -9.90 8.95
CA VAL A 73 2.21 -9.83 9.36
C VAL A 73 1.68 -11.12 9.95
N LYS A 74 2.56 -12.12 10.11
CA LYS A 74 2.21 -13.44 10.64
C LYS A 74 1.45 -13.35 11.96
N LEU A 75 1.79 -12.39 12.81
CA LEU A 75 1.11 -12.18 14.10
C LEU A 75 -0.37 -11.78 13.95
N SER A 76 -0.73 -10.99 12.92
CA SER A 76 -2.14 -10.65 12.65
C SER A 76 -2.94 -11.83 12.10
N VAL A 77 -2.27 -12.76 11.42
CA VAL A 77 -2.86 -13.96 10.80
C VAL A 77 -3.02 -15.10 11.81
N ASP A 78 -2.36 -15.02 12.97
CA ASP A 78 -2.39 -16.07 13.98
C ASP A 78 -3.71 -16.08 14.78
N LEU A 79 -4.51 -17.13 14.55
CA LEU A 79 -5.80 -17.38 15.19
C LEU A 79 -5.71 -18.42 16.31
N ASN A 80 -4.62 -19.18 16.38
CA ASN A 80 -4.56 -20.37 17.23
C ASN A 80 -3.97 -20.07 18.62
N THR A 81 -3.15 -19.01 18.70
CA THR A 81 -2.45 -18.66 19.94
C THR A 81 -3.25 -17.64 20.75
N SER A 82 -3.32 -17.86 22.06
CA SER A 82 -3.98 -16.92 22.98
C SER A 82 -3.11 -15.68 23.18
N MET A 83 -3.71 -14.49 23.11
CA MET A 83 -3.01 -13.20 23.18
C MET A 83 -3.78 -12.19 24.06
N PRO A 84 -3.87 -12.45 25.38
CA PRO A 84 -4.73 -11.66 26.28
C PRO A 84 -4.08 -10.36 26.77
N ARG A 85 -2.74 -10.20 26.68
CA ARG A 85 -2.04 -9.06 27.27
C ARG A 85 -2.22 -7.79 26.42
N PRO A 86 -2.12 -6.59 27.05
CA PRO A 86 -2.17 -5.32 26.32
C PRO A 86 -1.14 -5.25 25.18
N GLN A 87 0.08 -5.72 25.43
CA GLN A 87 1.15 -5.71 24.44
C GLN A 87 0.85 -6.62 23.26
N ASP A 88 0.13 -7.72 23.46
CA ASP A 88 -0.19 -8.68 22.41
C ASP A 88 -1.29 -8.11 21.49
N GLN A 89 -2.32 -7.47 22.06
CA GLN A 89 -3.35 -6.78 21.27
C GLN A 89 -2.77 -5.58 20.51
N LEU A 90 -1.90 -4.80 21.14
CA LEU A 90 -1.19 -3.70 20.46
C LEU A 90 -0.28 -4.23 19.34
N ALA A 91 0.38 -5.38 19.52
CA ALA A 91 1.22 -5.98 18.49
C ALA A 91 0.40 -6.44 17.26
N LYS A 92 -0.83 -6.93 17.47
CA LYS A 92 -1.77 -7.23 16.38
C LYS A 92 -2.24 -5.97 15.65
N LEU A 93 -2.50 -4.89 16.40
CA LEU A 93 -2.87 -3.59 15.85
C LEU A 93 -1.72 -2.96 15.05
N SER A 94 -0.49 -3.03 15.57
CA SER A 94 0.71 -2.54 14.90
C SER A 94 0.99 -3.32 13.63
N SER A 95 0.81 -4.65 13.64
CA SER A 95 0.98 -5.51 12.45
C SER A 95 -0.02 -5.15 11.34
N THR A 96 -1.26 -4.87 11.71
CA THR A 96 -2.34 -4.46 10.79
C THR A 96 -2.05 -3.06 10.20
N THR A 97 -1.58 -2.14 11.05
CA THR A 97 -1.19 -0.78 10.64
C THR A 97 0.07 -0.77 9.77
N PHE A 98 1.00 -1.69 10.04
CA PHE A 98 2.22 -1.89 9.27
C PHE A 98 1.89 -2.25 7.81
N ILE A 99 0.90 -3.12 7.56
CA ILE A 99 0.44 -3.42 6.20
C ILE A 99 -0.05 -2.16 5.49
N CYS A 100 -0.88 -1.35 6.16
CA CYS A 100 -1.38 -0.10 5.60
C CYS A 100 -0.22 0.83 5.18
N THR A 101 0.80 0.90 6.03
CA THR A 101 2.02 1.69 5.77
C THR A 101 2.83 1.09 4.62
N ALA A 102 2.95 -0.23 4.54
CA ALA A 102 3.65 -0.93 3.46
C ALA A 102 2.95 -0.73 2.10
N ILE A 103 1.62 -0.78 2.05
CA ILE A 103 0.83 -0.50 0.84
C ILE A 103 1.09 0.95 0.39
N GLY A 104 1.00 1.92 1.29
CA GLY A 104 1.22 3.33 0.97
C GLY A 104 2.65 3.63 0.49
N ASN A 105 3.66 2.99 1.08
CA ASN A 105 5.05 3.15 0.67
C ASN A 105 5.35 2.47 -0.66
N SER A 106 4.68 1.38 -0.97
CA SER A 106 5.00 0.59 -2.15
C SER A 106 4.21 1.05 -3.40
N MET A 107 3.16 1.86 -3.23
CA MET A 107 2.33 2.42 -4.32
C MET A 107 3.13 3.12 -5.45
N PRO A 108 4.15 3.96 -5.18
CA PRO A 108 4.93 4.61 -6.24
C PRO A 108 5.70 3.63 -7.13
N SER A 109 6.04 2.45 -6.62
CA SER A 109 6.80 1.44 -7.36
C SER A 109 6.00 0.82 -8.52
N LEU A 110 4.66 0.86 -8.46
CA LEU A 110 3.78 0.41 -9.53
C LEU A 110 4.10 1.12 -10.86
N GLY A 111 4.53 2.38 -10.82
CA GLY A 111 4.90 3.15 -12.01
C GLY A 111 6.12 2.61 -12.75
N THR A 112 6.99 1.85 -12.09
CA THR A 112 8.19 1.25 -12.70
C THR A 112 7.97 -0.11 -13.32
N MET A 113 7.02 -0.88 -12.82
CA MET A 113 6.93 -2.31 -13.10
C MET A 113 6.39 -2.61 -14.50
N GLU A 114 6.77 -3.73 -15.11
CA GLU A 114 6.09 -4.21 -16.31
C GLU A 114 4.63 -4.53 -16.00
N THR A 115 3.73 -4.43 -17.00
CA THR A 115 2.28 -4.66 -16.79
C THR A 115 1.96 -6.07 -16.28
N LYS A 116 2.72 -7.08 -16.72
CA LYS A 116 2.57 -8.47 -16.26
C LYS A 116 2.99 -8.62 -14.79
N GLU A 117 4.18 -8.14 -14.45
CA GLU A 117 4.70 -8.19 -13.08
C GLU A 117 3.81 -7.41 -12.11
N LEU A 118 3.35 -6.22 -12.53
CA LEU A 118 2.41 -5.39 -11.77
C LEU A 118 1.14 -6.16 -11.41
N MET A 119 0.53 -6.87 -12.36
CA MET A 119 -0.69 -7.64 -12.09
C MET A 119 -0.42 -8.80 -11.13
N MET A 120 0.67 -9.54 -11.31
CA MET A 120 1.03 -10.65 -10.42
C MET A 120 1.27 -10.17 -8.98
N ASN A 121 2.05 -9.09 -8.81
CA ASN A 121 2.38 -8.56 -7.50
C ASN A 121 1.15 -7.96 -6.79
N VAL A 122 0.25 -7.29 -7.53
CA VAL A 122 -1.00 -6.75 -6.97
C VAL A 122 -1.97 -7.87 -6.57
N VAL A 123 -2.08 -8.94 -7.37
CA VAL A 123 -2.90 -10.11 -7.01
C VAL A 123 -2.34 -10.80 -5.76
N ALA A 124 -1.03 -11.01 -5.70
CA ALA A 124 -0.40 -11.62 -4.54
C ALA A 124 -0.59 -10.78 -3.27
N LEU A 125 -0.45 -9.45 -3.38
CA LEU A 125 -0.71 -8.54 -2.26
C LEU A 125 -2.19 -8.54 -1.86
N GLY A 126 -3.08 -8.67 -2.84
CA GLY A 126 -4.51 -8.77 -2.60
C GLY A 126 -4.90 -10.03 -1.83
N ILE A 127 -4.30 -11.18 -2.15
CA ILE A 127 -4.50 -12.41 -1.38
C ILE A 127 -4.06 -12.19 0.07
N LEU A 128 -2.89 -11.57 0.29
CA LEU A 128 -2.38 -11.29 1.64
C LEU A 128 -3.28 -10.31 2.43
N VAL A 129 -3.77 -9.26 1.80
CA VAL A 129 -4.64 -8.27 2.46
C VAL A 129 -5.99 -8.90 2.81
N VAL A 130 -6.59 -9.67 1.90
CA VAL A 130 -7.86 -10.35 2.15
C VAL A 130 -7.73 -11.37 3.28
N THR A 131 -6.65 -12.16 3.33
CA THR A 131 -6.44 -13.11 4.43
C THR A 131 -6.30 -12.39 5.77
N VAL A 132 -5.55 -11.30 5.84
CA VAL A 132 -5.44 -10.51 7.08
C VAL A 132 -6.79 -9.94 7.51
N ILE A 133 -7.59 -9.38 6.59
CA ILE A 133 -8.92 -8.85 6.91
C ILE A 133 -9.83 -9.95 7.48
N VAL A 134 -9.91 -11.11 6.81
CA VAL A 134 -10.74 -12.23 7.28
C VAL A 134 -10.30 -12.69 8.67
N ASN A 135 -9.00 -12.80 8.92
CA ASN A 135 -8.49 -13.21 10.23
C ASN A 135 -8.80 -12.19 11.32
N VAL A 136 -8.65 -10.88 11.06
CA VAL A 136 -9.01 -9.85 12.04
C VAL A 136 -10.51 -9.84 12.30
N CYS A 137 -11.36 -10.04 11.27
CA CYS A 137 -12.80 -10.19 11.46
C CYS A 137 -13.17 -11.39 12.34
N ILE A 138 -12.50 -12.54 12.14
CA ILE A 138 -12.70 -13.72 13.00
C ILE A 138 -12.29 -13.39 14.44
N GLN A 139 -11.13 -12.75 14.65
CA GLN A 139 -10.64 -12.39 15.99
C GLN A 139 -11.54 -11.39 16.73
N LEU A 140 -12.18 -10.49 15.98
CA LEU A 140 -13.18 -9.57 16.54
C LEU A 140 -14.47 -10.32 16.88
N GLY A 141 -14.94 -11.23 16.01
CA GLY A 141 -16.14 -12.01 16.23
C GLY A 141 -16.03 -13.02 17.39
N THR A 142 -14.84 -13.57 17.62
CA THR A 142 -14.57 -14.49 18.75
C THR A 142 -14.33 -13.76 20.07
N GLY A 143 -14.30 -12.42 20.08
CA GLY A 143 -14.05 -11.62 21.28
C GLY A 143 -12.60 -11.69 21.80
N VAL A 144 -11.66 -12.27 21.02
CA VAL A 144 -10.23 -12.31 21.37
C VAL A 144 -9.64 -10.89 21.42
N ILE A 145 -10.19 -9.99 20.60
CA ILE A 145 -9.91 -8.55 20.63
C ILE A 145 -11.14 -7.84 21.21
N TYR A 146 -11.09 -7.49 22.49
CA TYR A 146 -12.21 -6.89 23.22
C TYR A 146 -11.96 -5.43 23.63
N VAL A 147 -10.71 -5.07 23.97
CA VAL A 147 -10.38 -3.72 24.46
C VAL A 147 -10.30 -2.69 23.33
N PHE A 148 -9.57 -3.01 22.26
CA PHE A 148 -9.26 -2.09 21.17
C PHE A 148 -10.12 -2.30 19.92
N TRP A 149 -11.38 -2.73 20.08
CA TRP A 149 -12.24 -3.05 18.93
C TRP A 149 -12.44 -1.82 18.02
N ILE A 150 -12.64 -0.63 18.57
CA ILE A 150 -12.85 0.59 17.77
C ILE A 150 -11.63 0.88 16.91
N GLU A 151 -10.43 0.84 17.50
CA GLU A 151 -9.16 1.09 16.81
C GLU A 151 -8.90 0.04 15.72
N HIS A 152 -9.15 -1.24 16.01
CA HIS A 152 -9.07 -2.32 15.02
C HIS A 152 -10.07 -2.14 13.88
N ALA A 153 -11.31 -1.74 14.16
CA ALA A 153 -12.34 -1.49 13.15
C ALA A 153 -11.95 -0.31 12.23
N VAL A 154 -11.44 0.78 12.81
CA VAL A 154 -10.95 1.94 12.05
C VAL A 154 -9.77 1.54 11.14
N ILE A 155 -8.77 0.82 11.66
CA ILE A 155 -7.61 0.40 10.88
C ILE A 155 -7.99 -0.61 9.79
N MET A 156 -8.92 -1.54 10.04
CA MET A 156 -9.45 -2.42 9.00
C MET A 156 -10.14 -1.64 7.88
N PHE A 157 -10.95 -0.64 8.22
CA PHE A 157 -11.59 0.22 7.23
C PHE A 157 -10.54 0.98 6.40
N LEU A 158 -9.51 1.54 7.05
CA LEU A 158 -8.38 2.18 6.36
C LEU A 158 -7.64 1.22 5.42
N MET A 159 -7.42 -0.03 5.85
CA MET A 159 -6.78 -1.06 5.02
C MET A 159 -7.61 -1.36 3.76
N LEU A 160 -8.93 -1.53 3.91
CA LEU A 160 -9.85 -1.77 2.79
C LEU A 160 -9.82 -0.62 1.79
N VAL A 161 -9.86 0.62 2.29
CA VAL A 161 -9.78 1.82 1.44
C VAL A 161 -8.43 1.87 0.72
N LEU A 162 -7.31 1.69 1.41
CA LEU A 162 -5.97 1.66 0.81
C LEU A 162 -5.82 0.57 -0.25
N PHE A 163 -6.40 -0.60 -0.01
CA PHE A 163 -6.39 -1.69 -0.97
C PHE A 163 -7.23 -1.39 -2.22
N ALA A 164 -8.41 -0.79 -2.06
CA ALA A 164 -9.23 -0.33 -3.19
C ALA A 164 -8.53 0.76 -4.03
N ILE A 165 -7.82 1.67 -3.36
CA ILE A 165 -6.98 2.70 -3.99
C ILE A 165 -5.85 2.04 -4.80
N LEU A 166 -5.20 1.02 -4.24
CA LEU A 166 -4.12 0.28 -4.91
C LEU A 166 -4.62 -0.44 -6.17
N ILE A 167 -5.74 -1.17 -6.09
CA ILE A 167 -6.35 -1.83 -7.25
C ILE A 167 -6.72 -0.80 -8.33
N SER A 168 -7.32 0.31 -7.92
CA SER A 168 -7.70 1.38 -8.85
C SER A 168 -6.48 1.97 -9.55
N SER A 169 -5.37 2.13 -8.82
CA SER A 169 -4.12 2.65 -9.35
C SER A 169 -3.42 1.66 -10.28
N SER A 170 -3.40 0.37 -9.93
CA SER A 170 -2.79 -0.68 -10.74
C SER A 170 -3.47 -0.82 -12.11
N LEU A 171 -4.80 -0.65 -12.16
CA LEU A 171 -5.55 -0.63 -13.41
C LEU A 171 -5.27 0.62 -14.25
N ALA A 172 -5.05 1.77 -13.62
CA ALA A 172 -4.79 3.05 -14.31
C ALA A 172 -3.37 3.14 -14.89
N ILE A 173 -2.37 2.55 -14.24
CA ILE A 173 -0.96 2.74 -14.59
C ILE A 173 -0.58 2.24 -16.00
N PRO A 174 -0.97 1.03 -16.46
CA PRO A 174 -0.70 0.58 -17.82
C PRO A 174 -1.22 1.55 -18.89
N VAL A 175 -2.39 2.16 -18.62
CA VAL A 175 -3.05 3.14 -19.50
C VAL A 175 -2.23 4.41 -19.57
N THR A 176 -1.86 4.90 -18.39
CA THR A 176 -1.06 6.11 -18.26
C THR A 176 0.29 5.92 -18.95
N LYS A 177 0.93 4.76 -18.84
CA LYS A 177 2.16 4.42 -19.60
C LYS A 177 1.95 4.52 -21.10
N SER A 178 0.97 3.79 -21.65
CA SER A 178 0.69 3.80 -23.08
C SER A 178 0.32 5.20 -23.60
N TYR A 179 -0.46 5.96 -22.84
CA TYR A 179 -0.82 7.33 -23.17
C TYR A 179 0.40 8.27 -23.14
N LEU A 180 1.27 8.14 -22.13
CA LEU A 180 2.50 8.92 -22.02
C LEU A 180 3.46 8.60 -23.16
N ASP A 181 3.61 7.34 -23.54
CA ASP A 181 4.45 6.92 -24.67
C ASP A 181 3.93 7.50 -25.99
N LEU A 182 2.61 7.47 -26.20
CA LEU A 182 2.00 8.06 -27.40
C LEU A 182 2.17 9.58 -27.43
N LYS A 183 2.02 10.26 -26.29
CA LYS A 183 2.21 11.70 -26.17
C LYS A 183 3.69 12.10 -26.31
N TYR A 184 4.59 11.30 -25.76
CA TYR A 184 6.04 11.44 -25.90
C TYR A 184 6.42 11.33 -27.37
N ASN A 185 6.03 10.26 -28.06
CA ASN A 185 6.32 10.05 -29.48
C ASN A 185 5.80 11.18 -30.37
N LYS A 186 4.61 11.71 -30.09
CA LYS A 186 4.08 12.89 -30.80
C LYS A 186 4.93 14.13 -30.57
N LYS A 187 5.29 14.43 -29.31
CA LYS A 187 6.11 15.60 -28.96
C LYS A 187 7.55 15.47 -29.46
N PHE A 188 8.10 14.26 -29.44
CA PHE A 188 9.42 13.95 -29.95
C PHE A 188 9.50 14.24 -31.45
N LYS A 189 8.55 13.74 -32.24
CA LYS A 189 8.45 14.04 -33.69
C LYS A 189 8.32 15.54 -33.99
N VAL A 190 7.63 16.30 -33.14
CA VAL A 190 7.52 17.76 -33.29
C VAL A 190 8.83 18.46 -32.93
N ALA A 191 9.48 18.05 -31.83
CA ALA A 191 10.76 18.62 -31.40
C ALA A 191 11.88 18.36 -32.42
N GLU A 192 11.91 17.17 -33.02
CA GLU A 192 12.85 16.80 -34.08
C GLU A 192 12.71 17.71 -35.31
N LYS A 193 11.48 17.92 -35.79
CA LYS A 193 11.18 18.80 -36.94
C LYS A 193 11.51 20.28 -36.69
N GLU A 194 11.31 20.77 -35.46
CA GLU A 194 11.68 22.15 -35.11
C GLU A 194 13.20 22.32 -34.95
N CYS A 195 13.89 21.28 -34.47
CA CYS A 195 15.35 21.28 -34.35
C CYS A 195 16.02 21.32 -35.73
N SER A 196 15.47 20.61 -36.73
CA SER A 196 15.98 20.64 -38.11
C SER A 196 15.74 21.98 -38.81
N ASN A 197 14.64 22.68 -38.51
CA ASN A 197 14.27 23.94 -39.20
C ASN A 197 14.89 25.21 -38.62
N SER A 198 15.55 25.15 -37.46
CA SER A 198 16.14 26.33 -36.82
C SER A 198 17.57 26.62 -37.32
N CYS A 199 17.69 27.49 -38.32
CA CYS A 199 18.99 27.87 -38.94
C CYS A 199 19.69 29.08 -38.26
N ASN A 200 18.97 29.93 -37.51
CA ASN A 200 19.44 31.28 -37.18
C ASN A 200 19.88 31.52 -35.72
N THR A 201 20.36 30.50 -34.99
CA THR A 201 20.76 30.66 -33.57
C THR A 201 22.13 30.08 -33.25
N SER A 202 22.90 30.75 -32.38
CA SER A 202 24.22 30.31 -31.93
C SER A 202 24.18 28.85 -31.45
N ILE A 203 25.10 28.02 -31.97
CA ILE A 203 25.16 26.56 -31.77
C ILE A 203 25.06 26.16 -30.29
N THR A 204 25.75 26.88 -29.40
CA THR A 204 25.75 26.63 -27.95
C THR A 204 24.39 26.87 -27.29
N ARG A 205 23.69 27.94 -27.67
CA ARG A 205 22.33 28.23 -27.18
C ARG A 205 21.30 27.24 -27.73
N LYS A 206 21.46 26.82 -28.99
CA LYS A 206 20.62 25.78 -29.61
C LYS A 206 20.76 24.46 -28.85
N LEU A 207 21.99 24.00 -28.65
CA LEU A 207 22.27 22.78 -27.89
C LEU A 207 21.70 22.84 -26.47
N ARG A 208 21.89 23.94 -25.74
CA ARG A 208 21.34 24.11 -24.39
C ARG A 208 19.81 24.02 -24.37
N ASN A 209 19.15 24.65 -25.32
CA ASN A 209 17.69 24.66 -25.40
C ASN A 209 17.12 23.27 -25.75
N ASP A 210 17.74 22.58 -26.70
CA ASP A 210 17.35 21.22 -27.09
C ASP A 210 17.57 20.24 -25.93
N LEU A 211 18.71 20.34 -25.25
CA LEU A 211 19.03 19.48 -24.10
C LEU A 211 18.05 19.73 -22.93
N MET A 212 17.70 20.99 -22.64
CA MET A 212 16.65 21.29 -21.67
C MET A 212 15.27 20.78 -22.10
N ARG A 213 14.94 20.84 -23.39
CA ARG A 213 13.65 20.38 -23.92
C ARG A 213 13.52 18.86 -23.85
N TYR A 214 14.54 18.13 -24.27
CA TYR A 214 14.58 16.66 -24.15
C TYR A 214 14.62 16.22 -22.68
N TRP A 215 15.38 16.93 -21.84
CA TRP A 215 15.40 16.66 -20.40
C TRP A 215 14.02 16.87 -19.75
N MET A 216 13.33 17.98 -20.05
CA MET A 216 11.96 18.19 -19.56
C MET A 216 10.99 17.13 -20.10
N MET A 217 11.15 16.71 -21.35
CA MET A 217 10.28 15.70 -21.97
C MET A 217 10.48 14.34 -21.29
N ALA A 218 11.72 13.92 -21.09
CA ALA A 218 12.05 12.69 -20.37
C ALA A 218 11.59 12.75 -18.90
N HIS A 219 11.72 13.90 -18.24
CA HIS A 219 11.35 14.05 -16.84
C HIS A 219 9.83 14.04 -16.62
N THR A 220 9.07 14.73 -17.48
CA THR A 220 7.60 14.83 -17.37
C THR A 220 6.86 13.58 -17.85
N CYS A 221 7.48 12.76 -18.70
CA CYS A 221 6.93 11.49 -19.18
C CYS A 221 7.38 10.27 -18.36
N ASN A 222 8.17 10.44 -17.29
CA ASN A 222 8.56 9.32 -16.44
C ASN A 222 7.31 8.74 -15.72
N PRO A 223 6.95 7.47 -15.94
CA PRO A 223 5.73 6.88 -15.40
C PRO A 223 5.75 6.81 -13.87
N GLN A 224 6.92 6.65 -13.25
CA GLN A 224 7.06 6.80 -11.81
C GLN A 224 6.59 8.19 -11.38
N PHE A 225 7.20 9.26 -11.90
CA PHE A 225 6.83 10.64 -11.54
C PHE A 225 5.33 10.91 -11.67
N VAL A 226 4.66 10.35 -12.68
CA VAL A 226 3.21 10.48 -12.85
C VAL A 226 2.45 9.66 -11.79
N THR A 227 2.85 8.43 -11.50
CA THR A 227 2.19 7.54 -10.53
C THR A 227 2.09 8.09 -9.12
N GLY A 228 3.09 8.78 -8.58
CA GLY A 228 2.99 9.33 -7.21
C GLY A 228 2.57 10.80 -7.17
N ARG A 229 2.31 11.42 -8.34
CA ARG A 229 1.49 12.64 -8.43
C ARG A 229 0.01 12.32 -8.61
N LEU A 230 -0.32 11.04 -8.72
CA LEU A 230 -1.68 10.55 -8.84
C LEU A 230 -2.46 10.85 -7.57
N ALA A 231 -3.70 11.31 -7.72
CA ALA A 231 -4.59 11.64 -6.60
C ALA A 231 -4.72 10.48 -5.61
N THR A 232 -4.70 9.24 -6.12
CA THR A 232 -4.77 8.00 -5.35
C THR A 232 -3.55 7.80 -4.44
N CYS A 233 -2.34 8.05 -4.95
CA CYS A 233 -1.10 7.97 -4.17
C CYS A 233 -0.94 9.12 -3.16
N ILE A 234 -1.56 10.27 -3.44
CA ILE A 234 -1.63 11.40 -2.51
C ILE A 234 -2.61 11.08 -1.37
N ALA A 235 -3.81 10.58 -1.70
CA ALA A 235 -4.82 10.20 -0.73
C ALA A 235 -4.35 9.06 0.19
N SER A 236 -3.60 8.08 -0.34
CA SER A 236 -3.00 7.04 0.51
C SER A 236 -2.05 7.60 1.56
N GLY A 237 -1.37 8.71 1.29
CA GLY A 237 -0.52 9.40 2.27
C GLY A 237 -1.30 9.88 3.50
N ALA A 238 -2.51 10.44 3.28
CA ALA A 238 -3.40 10.85 4.37
C ALA A 238 -3.90 9.65 5.18
N PHE A 239 -4.33 8.57 4.51
CA PHE A 239 -4.80 7.37 5.19
C PHE A 239 -3.69 6.66 5.98
N CYS A 240 -2.45 6.63 5.47
CA CYS A 240 -1.30 6.13 6.24
C CYS A 240 -1.02 7.00 7.46
N LEU A 241 -1.10 8.33 7.35
CA LEU A 241 -0.96 9.24 8.49
C LEU A 241 -2.04 9.01 9.55
N LEU A 242 -3.31 8.85 9.14
CA LEU A 242 -4.41 8.53 10.04
C LEU A 242 -4.18 7.19 10.76
N GLY A 243 -3.74 6.15 10.03
CA GLY A 243 -3.41 4.85 10.64
C GLY A 243 -2.29 4.95 11.68
N ALA A 244 -1.25 5.76 11.41
CA ALA A 244 -0.17 5.99 12.36
C ALA A 244 -0.62 6.76 13.61
N MET A 245 -1.50 7.75 13.43
CA MET A 245 -2.11 8.49 14.54
C MET A 245 -2.94 7.57 15.43
N VAL A 246 -3.78 6.71 14.86
CA VAL A 246 -4.59 5.73 15.62
C VAL A 246 -3.70 4.77 16.39
N LEU A 247 -2.62 4.27 15.79
CA LEU A 247 -1.66 3.41 16.48
C LEU A 247 -0.95 4.14 17.63
N ALA A 248 -0.51 5.38 17.40
CA ALA A 248 0.14 6.20 18.42
C ALA A 248 -0.80 6.52 19.59
N GLU A 249 -2.06 6.85 19.29
CA GLU A 249 -3.11 7.06 20.29
C GLU A 249 -3.35 5.80 21.12
N ALA A 250 -3.45 4.63 20.49
CA ALA A 250 -3.65 3.36 21.19
C ALA A 250 -2.48 3.03 22.14
N ILE A 251 -1.23 3.22 21.68
CA ILE A 251 -0.03 3.02 22.51
C ILE A 251 -0.01 4.02 23.68
N LEU A 252 -0.27 5.31 23.40
CA LEU A 252 -0.24 6.36 24.41
C LEU A 252 -1.34 6.14 25.47
N ARG A 253 -2.54 5.79 25.03
CA ARG A 253 -3.68 5.49 25.91
C ARG A 253 -3.40 4.28 26.79
N SER A 254 -2.78 3.23 26.23
CA SER A 254 -2.38 2.05 27.00
C SER A 254 -1.30 2.36 28.05
N TYR A 255 -0.40 3.32 27.79
CA TYR A 255 0.66 3.69 28.73
C TYR A 255 0.18 4.68 29.82
N LEU A 256 -0.61 5.68 29.45
CA LEU A 256 -1.08 6.73 30.37
C LEU A 256 -2.26 6.31 31.23
N MET A 257 -3.13 5.42 30.74
CA MET A 257 -4.36 5.00 31.45
C MET A 257 -4.45 3.47 31.57
N PRO A 258 -3.50 2.81 32.26
CA PRO A 258 -3.58 1.37 32.49
C PRO A 258 -4.80 0.97 33.33
N TRP A 259 -5.29 1.89 34.17
CA TRP A 259 -6.44 1.70 35.07
C TRP A 259 -7.79 1.57 34.36
N CYS A 260 -7.89 2.02 33.10
CA CYS A 260 -9.15 2.01 32.33
C CYS A 260 -9.40 0.69 31.59
N PHE A 261 -8.44 -0.24 31.61
CA PHE A 261 -8.49 -1.46 30.81
C PHE A 261 -8.32 -2.71 31.67
N THR A 262 -9.34 -3.56 31.67
CA THR A 262 -9.32 -4.86 32.35
C THR A 262 -8.83 -5.92 31.36
N PHE A 263 -7.56 -6.30 31.45
CA PHE A 263 -7.02 -7.39 30.63
C PHE A 263 -7.15 -8.74 31.34
N CYS A 264 -7.33 -9.82 30.58
CA CYS A 264 -7.31 -11.17 31.12
C CYS A 264 -5.88 -11.57 31.53
N ASN A 265 -5.76 -12.26 32.67
CA ASN A 265 -4.50 -12.85 33.10
C ASN A 265 -4.16 -14.06 32.23
N GLY A 266 -3.04 -13.99 31.50
CA GLY A 266 -2.52 -15.08 30.70
C GLY A 266 -1.19 -14.70 30.05
N GLU A 267 -0.38 -15.69 29.69
CA GLU A 267 0.83 -15.50 28.89
C GLU A 267 0.53 -15.84 27.43
N SER A 268 1.02 -15.02 26.48
CA SER A 268 1.05 -15.43 25.08
C SER A 268 2.19 -16.41 24.83
N ASP A 269 1.96 -17.36 23.92
CA ASP A 269 2.99 -18.32 23.48
C ASP A 269 4.23 -17.62 22.89
N TYR A 270 4.07 -16.41 22.34
CA TYR A 270 5.18 -15.59 21.83
C TYR A 270 6.01 -14.91 22.93
N ARG A 271 5.52 -14.90 24.19
CA ARG A 271 6.19 -14.36 25.38
C ARG A 271 6.83 -12.97 25.14
N TRP A 272 8.14 -12.82 25.37
CA TRP A 272 8.90 -11.58 25.20
C TRP A 272 8.99 -11.11 23.75
N SER A 273 8.74 -11.99 22.78
CA SER A 273 8.83 -11.63 21.38
C SER A 273 7.70 -10.69 20.95
N THR A 274 6.53 -10.71 21.61
CA THR A 274 5.42 -9.79 21.24
C THR A 274 5.80 -8.33 21.48
N THR A 275 6.49 -8.05 22.58
CA THR A 275 7.03 -6.72 22.90
C THR A 275 8.00 -6.24 21.82
N LEU A 276 8.91 -7.10 21.36
CA LEU A 276 9.87 -6.74 20.30
C LEU A 276 9.19 -6.52 18.95
N ILE A 277 8.18 -7.32 18.62
CA ILE A 277 7.39 -7.14 17.40
C ILE A 277 6.69 -5.77 17.46
N LEU A 278 6.03 -5.45 18.58
CA LEU A 278 5.36 -4.18 18.79
C LEU A 278 6.31 -2.99 18.60
N VAL A 279 7.48 -3.01 19.25
CA VAL A 279 8.47 -1.92 19.15
C VAL A 279 8.96 -1.77 17.70
N THR A 280 9.35 -2.88 17.07
CA THR A 280 9.93 -2.86 15.71
C THR A 280 8.91 -2.38 14.68
N GLN A 281 7.68 -2.87 14.74
CA GLN A 281 6.62 -2.46 13.84
C GLN A 281 6.16 -1.02 14.08
N SER A 282 6.13 -0.56 15.34
CA SER A 282 5.81 0.83 15.64
C SER A 282 6.85 1.79 15.06
N VAL A 283 8.13 1.46 15.17
CA VAL A 283 9.22 2.21 14.51
C VAL A 283 9.07 2.16 12.98
N ALA A 284 8.74 0.98 12.43
CA ALA A 284 8.54 0.82 10.99
C ALA A 284 7.36 1.64 10.46
N VAL A 285 6.24 1.70 11.21
CA VAL A 285 5.07 2.54 10.88
C VAL A 285 5.45 4.02 10.99
N GLY A 286 6.08 4.43 12.08
CA GLY A 286 6.53 5.81 12.28
C GLY A 286 7.46 6.29 11.17
N GLY A 287 8.53 5.54 10.88
CA GLY A 287 9.46 5.88 9.80
C GLY A 287 8.83 5.76 8.40
N GLY A 288 8.04 4.71 8.16
CA GLY A 288 7.38 4.47 6.89
C GLY A 288 6.34 5.51 6.53
N THR A 289 5.64 6.10 7.50
CA THR A 289 4.61 7.12 7.21
C THR A 289 5.17 8.46 6.77
N ILE A 290 6.44 8.76 7.06
CA ILE A 290 7.11 10.02 6.69
C ILE A 290 7.05 10.26 5.18
N GLY A 291 7.36 9.23 4.36
CA GLY A 291 7.36 9.35 2.90
C GLY A 291 5.97 9.70 2.33
N PRO A 292 4.94 8.85 2.54
CA PRO A 292 3.57 9.11 2.10
C PRO A 292 3.00 10.43 2.65
N ALA A 293 3.26 10.76 3.92
CA ALA A 293 2.84 12.00 4.55
C ALA A 293 3.36 13.23 3.80
N LEU A 294 4.67 13.26 3.52
CA LEU A 294 5.28 14.39 2.83
C LEU A 294 4.77 14.54 1.41
N ARG A 295 4.52 13.44 0.68
CA ARG A 295 3.85 13.49 -0.64
C ARG A 295 2.50 14.19 -0.55
N TRP A 296 1.71 13.86 0.49
CA TRP A 296 0.41 14.48 0.73
C TRP A 296 0.51 15.96 1.10
N PHE A 297 1.38 16.33 2.05
CA PHE A 297 1.59 17.73 2.45
C PHE A 297 2.05 18.61 1.28
N ILE A 298 2.94 18.09 0.43
CA ILE A 298 3.46 18.81 -0.74
C ILE A 298 2.34 19.00 -1.76
N ALA A 299 1.50 17.99 -1.99
CA ALA A 299 0.34 18.12 -2.85
C ALA A 299 -0.60 19.24 -2.36
N ILE A 300 -0.93 19.28 -1.06
CA ILE A 300 -1.76 20.33 -0.48
C ILE A 300 -1.12 21.71 -0.66
N LYS A 301 0.18 21.85 -0.36
CA LYS A 301 0.90 23.13 -0.48
C LYS A 301 0.93 23.64 -1.92
N PHE A 302 1.07 22.76 -2.91
CA PHE A 302 1.00 23.14 -4.33
C PHE A 302 -0.43 23.44 -4.80
N MET A 303 -1.44 22.86 -4.18
CA MET A 303 -2.84 23.10 -4.49
C MET A 303 -3.37 24.42 -3.88
N CYS A 304 -2.76 24.88 -2.77
CA CYS A 304 -3.18 26.05 -2.01
C CYS A 304 -2.65 27.47 -2.41
N PRO A 305 -1.76 27.74 -3.39
CA PRO A 305 -1.30 29.12 -3.63
C PRO A 305 -2.24 29.96 -4.52
N LYS A 306 -3.35 29.41 -5.04
CA LYS A 306 -4.20 30.10 -6.05
C LYS A 306 -5.70 30.14 -5.73
N LYS A 307 -6.09 29.96 -4.46
CA LYS A 307 -7.51 30.08 -4.05
C LYS A 307 -7.90 31.45 -3.47
N THR A 308 -7.10 32.49 -3.70
CA THR A 308 -7.49 33.88 -3.45
C THR A 308 -7.72 34.59 -4.77
N LYS A 309 -9.01 34.81 -5.09
CA LYS A 309 -9.55 35.62 -6.19
C LYS A 309 -9.44 35.01 -7.60
N LYS A 310 -10.32 34.05 -7.92
CA LYS A 310 -11.30 34.17 -9.03
C LYS A 310 -12.05 32.86 -9.28
N SER A 311 -13.36 33.01 -9.26
CA SER A 311 -14.35 32.27 -10.04
C SER A 311 -14.52 30.77 -9.79
N TYR A 312 -15.61 30.50 -9.08
CA TYR A 312 -16.51 29.37 -9.20
C TYR A 312 -16.83 29.03 -10.67
N LYS A 313 -15.94 28.34 -11.39
CA LYS A 313 -16.18 27.59 -12.67
C LYS A 313 -14.83 27.23 -13.33
N ILE A 314 -14.05 26.36 -12.70
CA ILE A 314 -12.98 25.63 -13.43
C ILE A 314 -13.20 24.16 -13.09
N GLY A 315 -13.58 23.41 -14.12
CA GLY A 315 -14.06 22.03 -14.09
C GLY A 315 -13.30 21.09 -13.17
N PHE A 316 -13.74 21.02 -11.92
CA PHE A 316 -13.32 20.02 -10.94
C PHE A 316 -14.15 18.72 -11.05
N SER A 317 -15.07 18.65 -12.03
CA SER A 317 -16.01 17.53 -12.21
C SER A 317 -15.79 16.73 -13.51
N SER A 318 -14.77 17.03 -14.31
CA SER A 318 -14.35 16.11 -15.37
C SER A 318 -13.25 15.22 -14.83
N VAL A 319 -13.63 14.10 -14.20
CA VAL A 319 -12.76 12.93 -14.07
C VAL A 319 -12.09 12.76 -15.44
N GLU A 320 -10.77 12.97 -15.53
CA GLU A 320 -10.08 12.94 -16.82
C GLU A 320 -10.46 11.62 -17.51
N LYS A 321 -10.97 11.72 -18.76
CA LYS A 321 -11.66 10.60 -19.43
C LYS A 321 -10.85 9.29 -19.40
N TYR A 322 -9.52 9.36 -19.31
CA TYR A 322 -8.65 8.19 -19.23
C TYR A 322 -8.92 7.29 -18.01
N TRP A 323 -9.36 7.82 -16.87
CA TRP A 323 -9.60 7.03 -15.64
C TRP A 323 -10.72 6.00 -15.83
N VAL A 324 -11.85 6.44 -16.39
CA VAL A 324 -13.04 5.60 -16.56
C VAL A 324 -13.02 4.84 -17.90
N GLN A 325 -12.15 5.23 -18.82
CA GLN A 325 -12.09 4.66 -20.17
C GLN A 325 -11.67 3.19 -20.16
N ILE A 326 -10.76 2.77 -19.28
CA ILE A 326 -10.34 1.38 -19.23
C ILE A 326 -11.25 0.48 -18.42
N LEU A 327 -11.92 0.98 -17.37
CA LEU A 327 -13.00 0.21 -16.73
C LEU A 327 -14.17 -0.01 -17.69
N ARG A 328 -14.44 0.95 -18.60
CA ARG A 328 -15.37 0.76 -19.71
C ARG A 328 -14.84 -0.23 -20.75
N GLN A 329 -13.60 -0.10 -21.22
CA GLN A 329 -13.03 -1.08 -22.16
C GLN A 329 -12.95 -2.50 -21.57
N LEU A 330 -12.61 -2.66 -20.28
CA LEU A 330 -12.62 -3.94 -19.56
C LEU A 330 -14.03 -4.49 -19.38
N LYS A 331 -15.05 -3.64 -19.29
CA LYS A 331 -16.46 -4.04 -19.31
C LYS A 331 -16.81 -4.63 -20.68
N ASP A 332 -16.34 -4.00 -21.74
CA ASP A 332 -16.57 -4.39 -23.14
C ASP A 332 -15.73 -5.62 -23.58
N CYS A 333 -14.57 -5.88 -22.96
CA CYS A 333 -13.73 -7.04 -23.28
C CYS A 333 -14.33 -8.36 -22.74
N PRO A 334 -14.56 -9.38 -23.61
CA PRO A 334 -14.97 -10.70 -23.15
C PRO A 334 -13.83 -11.39 -22.40
N LEU A 335 -14.09 -11.88 -21.18
CA LEU A 335 -13.14 -12.74 -20.47
C LEU A 335 -12.95 -14.03 -21.28
N ASN A 336 -11.73 -14.24 -21.79
CA ASN A 336 -11.37 -15.47 -22.50
C ASN A 336 -10.97 -16.56 -21.49
N LEU A 337 -11.86 -16.82 -20.52
CA LEU A 337 -11.69 -17.88 -19.54
C LEU A 337 -12.26 -19.17 -20.13
N ARG A 338 -11.42 -20.20 -20.28
CA ARG A 338 -11.80 -21.54 -20.73
C ARG A 338 -12.51 -22.30 -19.59
N ILE A 339 -13.60 -21.71 -19.07
CA ILE A 339 -14.43 -22.31 -18.02
C ILE A 339 -15.59 -23.03 -18.71
N SER A 340 -15.76 -24.31 -18.38
CA SER A 340 -16.80 -25.17 -18.96
C SER A 340 -18.18 -24.72 -18.46
N GLY A 341 -19.02 -24.20 -19.35
CA GLY A 341 -20.45 -23.94 -19.10
C GLY A 341 -20.97 -22.52 -19.41
N ARG A 342 -22.08 -22.43 -20.16
CA ARG A 342 -22.76 -21.17 -20.54
C ARG A 342 -23.25 -20.35 -19.34
N HIS A 343 -23.72 -21.03 -18.29
CA HIS A 343 -24.25 -20.40 -17.07
C HIS A 343 -23.14 -19.81 -16.19
N GLY A 344 -22.03 -20.54 -16.01
CA GLY A 344 -20.85 -20.06 -15.29
C GLY A 344 -20.22 -18.84 -15.95
N ARG A 345 -20.14 -18.83 -17.30
CA ARG A 345 -19.66 -17.66 -18.05
C ARG A 345 -20.53 -16.42 -17.81
N LYS A 346 -21.87 -16.57 -17.75
CA LYS A 346 -22.79 -15.46 -17.45
C LYS A 346 -22.62 -14.92 -16.04
N LEU A 347 -22.42 -15.81 -15.06
CA LEU A 347 -22.25 -15.44 -13.66
C LEU A 347 -20.92 -14.72 -13.41
N VAL A 348 -19.83 -15.23 -13.99
CA VAL A 348 -18.51 -14.58 -13.98
C VAL A 348 -18.56 -13.22 -14.68
N HIS A 349 -19.26 -13.11 -15.81
CA HIS A 349 -19.38 -11.83 -16.52
C HIS A 349 -20.22 -10.79 -15.77
N ASN A 350 -21.28 -11.24 -15.06
CA ASN A 350 -22.07 -10.38 -14.18
C ASN A 350 -21.27 -9.93 -12.95
N ALA A 351 -20.52 -10.84 -12.31
CA ALA A 351 -19.63 -10.50 -11.20
C ALA A 351 -18.54 -9.52 -11.64
N LYS A 352 -17.92 -9.74 -12.80
CA LYS A 352 -16.98 -8.80 -13.45
C LYS A 352 -17.60 -7.42 -13.62
N ASN A 353 -18.79 -7.35 -14.21
CA ASN A 353 -19.46 -6.08 -14.46
C ASN A 353 -19.82 -5.34 -13.17
N LYS A 354 -20.31 -6.05 -12.14
CA LYS A 354 -20.58 -5.48 -10.82
C LYS A 354 -19.31 -4.98 -10.13
N ALA A 355 -18.22 -5.74 -10.18
CA ALA A 355 -16.93 -5.34 -9.62
C ALA A 355 -16.34 -4.11 -10.34
N LEU A 356 -16.43 -4.08 -11.68
CA LEU A 356 -15.99 -2.94 -12.47
C LEU A 356 -16.86 -1.70 -12.24
N ASP A 357 -18.18 -1.85 -12.13
CA ASP A 357 -19.09 -0.74 -11.80
C ASP A 357 -18.81 -0.18 -10.40
N LEU A 358 -18.52 -1.06 -9.42
CA LEU A 358 -18.08 -0.65 -8.08
C LEU A 358 -16.72 0.08 -8.15
N CYS A 359 -15.76 -0.42 -8.94
CA CYS A 359 -14.47 0.26 -9.15
C CYS A 359 -14.66 1.63 -9.84
N ILE A 360 -15.58 1.77 -10.80
CA ILE A 360 -15.89 3.06 -11.44
C ILE A 360 -16.50 4.01 -10.41
N LEU A 361 -17.40 3.52 -9.56
CA LEU A 361 -18.03 4.31 -8.51
C LEU A 361 -16.97 4.80 -7.50
N ILE A 362 -16.10 3.90 -7.04
CA ILE A 362 -15.01 4.20 -6.10
C ILE A 362 -14.03 5.19 -6.74
N GLN A 363 -13.64 5.00 -8.00
CA GLN A 363 -12.77 5.93 -8.71
C GLN A 363 -13.40 7.31 -8.87
N LYS A 364 -14.71 7.39 -9.15
CA LYS A 364 -15.42 8.67 -9.19
C LYS A 364 -15.49 9.32 -7.80
N ALA A 365 -15.77 8.54 -6.76
CA ALA A 365 -15.89 9.03 -5.39
C ALA A 365 -14.54 9.44 -4.77
N MET A 366 -13.43 8.83 -5.19
CA MET A 366 -12.09 9.19 -4.72
C MET A 366 -11.49 10.40 -5.44
N VAL A 367 -11.96 10.72 -6.64
CA VAL A 367 -11.45 11.84 -7.47
C VAL A 367 -12.20 13.14 -7.17
N VAL A 368 -13.45 13.04 -6.68
CA VAL A 368 -14.23 14.16 -6.11
C VAL A 368 -13.71 14.46 -4.71
#